data_AF-X8IZK7-F1
#
_entry.id   AF-X8IZK7-F1
#
_cell.length_a   1.000
_cell.length_b   1.000
_cell.length_c   1.000
_cell.angle_alpha   90.00
_cell.angle_beta   90.00
_cell.angle_gamma   90.00
#
_symmetry.space_group_name_H-M   'P 1'
#
loop_
_entity.id
_entity.type
_entity.pdbx_description
1 polymer ?
#
loop_
_entity_poly.entity_id
_entity_poly.type
_entity_poly.pdbx_seq_one_letter_code
_entity_poly.pdbx_strand_id
1 'polypeptide(L)'
;MSPYGPPLSEYPEIFTQHFPRIDPWTQEDTKRFLIIKHEIPDESLSELALLERILRHTQISQYLGRVPMCPEGSNPFRYYLAKLEKYTAKHKLFSHYYGFLCVHTIARMFHIGILAYYEALPHLMYKGELKFDPTERDDCSIQLADMGALTFERQHDGPGFKKVVEFYPKDAEMLFNLIWSDRKAFTVVCRRTRMRGWSSLFRVLWMYLRDLELIRADQYCKGLRHLLMRYSLVASFRERELAIKTILVIEDTFPIGGQEFMFVPVDHEDARNTLDVFREYLKPTDGEPNSKAIYSIFDLVFYTALFIGRDEVVSLLEMILRQAWDFFELNLHRNITHKIKDAFIYGARAIWTVGSIFESLNYATLNQRTIAITAGLQVINQPELLELLGRVSSLLAIQSGNELIVAEVDGKKLINNVEPIMDALSRLTFPVVAEMEQIWRGLYQFIDIQHTLTPDGPVRNRILACQRLWSKVGIAFKFKPKAAKRNLCMNPRCPDPDPIMGTRLSCRRCCWVYYCSSRCQALHWLSTFWDSHHRQCISIGV
;
A
#
# COMPACT_ATOMS: atom_id res chain seq x y z
N MET A 1 12.04 40.70 -10.42
CA MET A 1 11.57 39.29 -10.28
C MET A 1 10.05 39.28 -10.35
N SER A 2 9.43 38.20 -10.86
CA SER A 2 7.97 38.05 -10.90
C SER A 2 7.36 38.22 -9.50
N PRO A 3 6.23 38.93 -9.33
CA PRO A 3 5.58 39.07 -8.03
C PRO A 3 5.08 37.73 -7.46
N TYR A 4 4.96 36.71 -8.30
CA TYR A 4 4.51 35.36 -7.93
C TYR A 4 5.67 34.38 -7.68
N GLY A 5 6.91 34.87 -7.67
CA GLY A 5 8.09 34.06 -7.47
C GLY A 5 8.51 33.27 -8.70
N PRO A 6 9.50 32.37 -8.54
CA PRO A 6 10.04 31.56 -9.62
C PRO A 6 9.05 30.49 -10.12
N PRO A 7 9.26 29.95 -11.34
CA PRO A 7 8.55 28.76 -11.80
C PRO A 7 8.79 27.57 -10.87
N LEU A 8 7.80 26.69 -10.74
CA LEU A 8 7.92 25.50 -9.89
C LEU A 8 8.95 24.46 -10.39
N SER A 9 9.49 24.63 -11.60
CA SER A 9 10.64 23.85 -12.08
C SER A 9 11.93 24.16 -11.30
N GLU A 10 12.13 25.43 -10.91
CA GLU A 10 13.28 25.94 -10.15
C GLU A 10 13.07 25.82 -8.63
N TYR A 11 11.84 25.52 -8.23
CA TYR A 11 11.41 25.49 -6.83
C TYR A 11 12.18 24.50 -5.93
N PRO A 12 12.46 23.23 -6.29
CA PRO A 12 13.13 22.33 -5.34
C PRO A 12 14.52 22.81 -4.90
N GLU A 13 15.21 23.53 -5.78
CA GLU A 13 16.53 24.11 -5.48
C GLU A 13 16.39 25.29 -4.51
N ILE A 14 15.47 26.21 -4.80
CA ILE A 14 15.18 27.37 -3.94
C ILE A 14 14.56 26.94 -2.60
N PHE A 15 13.71 25.91 -2.62
CA PHE A 15 13.10 25.33 -1.44
C PHE A 15 14.16 24.69 -0.55
N THR A 16 15.06 23.85 -1.08
CA THR A 16 16.10 23.21 -0.26
C THR A 16 17.17 24.20 0.26
N GLN A 17 17.30 25.38 -0.36
CA GLN A 17 18.09 26.50 0.18
C GLN A 17 17.43 27.17 1.40
N HIS A 18 16.10 27.09 1.51
CA HIS A 18 15.31 27.84 2.49
C HIS A 18 14.54 26.97 3.50
N PHE A 19 14.44 25.67 3.23
CA PHE A 19 13.70 24.67 3.99
C PHE A 19 14.53 23.37 4.05
N PRO A 20 14.74 22.77 5.23
CA PRO A 20 15.47 21.52 5.33
C PRO A 20 14.74 20.38 4.61
N ARG A 21 15.50 19.38 4.13
CA ARG A 21 14.98 18.21 3.40
C ARG A 21 14.04 17.31 4.24
N ILE A 22 13.95 17.52 5.56
CA ILE A 22 13.23 16.66 6.50
C ILE A 22 12.29 17.52 7.35
N ASP A 23 10.99 17.19 7.32
CA ASP A 23 9.91 17.70 8.18
C ASP A 23 9.60 16.61 9.23
N PRO A 24 9.82 16.88 10.54
CA PRO A 24 9.75 18.19 11.19
C PRO A 24 11.11 18.91 11.29
N TRP A 25 11.03 20.24 11.44
CA TRP A 25 12.17 21.13 11.67
C TRP A 25 13.01 20.71 12.88
N THR A 26 14.31 20.97 12.79
CA THR A 26 15.19 20.82 13.96
C THR A 26 14.97 21.99 14.93
N GLN A 27 15.35 21.80 16.19
CA GLN A 27 15.25 22.83 17.24
C GLN A 27 16.04 24.10 16.88
N GLU A 28 17.16 23.93 16.20
CA GLU A 28 18.04 25.00 15.75
C GLU A 28 17.40 25.84 14.64
N ASP A 29 16.64 25.20 13.74
CA ASP A 29 15.88 25.88 12.69
C ASP A 29 14.77 26.77 13.29
N THR A 30 14.08 26.28 14.33
CA THR A 30 13.05 27.03 15.05
C THR A 30 13.62 28.27 15.74
N LYS A 31 14.76 28.16 16.43
CA LYS A 31 15.43 29.31 17.07
C LYS A 31 15.84 30.37 16.06
N ARG A 32 16.48 29.95 14.96
CA ARG A 32 16.91 30.86 13.88
C ARG A 32 15.74 31.62 13.27
N PHE A 33 14.62 30.93 13.01
CA PHE A 33 13.43 31.58 12.47
C PHE A 33 12.83 32.62 13.43
N LEU A 34 12.75 32.33 14.72
CA LEU A 34 12.21 33.27 15.71
C LEU A 34 13.06 34.54 15.82
N ILE A 35 14.39 34.42 15.74
CA ILE A 35 15.32 35.56 15.71
C ILE A 35 15.07 36.41 14.45
N ILE A 36 15.07 35.78 13.26
CA ILE A 36 14.85 36.47 11.98
C ILE A 36 13.48 37.17 11.93
N LYS A 37 12.44 36.56 12.52
CA LYS A 37 11.10 37.16 12.60
C LYS A 37 11.09 38.41 13.49
N HIS A 38 11.88 38.44 14.56
CA HIS A 38 11.97 39.60 15.45
C HIS A 38 12.74 40.76 14.79
N GLU A 39 13.77 40.44 14.01
CA GLU A 39 14.65 41.43 13.37
C GLU A 39 14.04 42.10 12.13
N ILE A 40 13.17 41.39 11.40
CA ILE A 40 12.61 41.87 10.12
C ILE A 40 11.08 41.97 10.25
N PRO A 41 10.49 43.17 10.33
CA PRO A 41 9.02 43.35 10.44
C PRO A 41 8.25 42.82 9.22
N ASP A 42 7.01 42.38 9.41
CA ASP A 42 6.17 41.84 8.33
C ASP A 42 5.86 42.89 7.25
N GLU A 43 5.75 44.16 7.63
CA GLU A 43 5.48 45.30 6.73
C GLU A 43 6.64 45.58 5.76
N SER A 44 7.85 45.10 6.10
CA SER A 44 9.04 45.25 5.26
C SER A 44 9.17 44.16 4.19
N LEU A 45 8.33 43.12 4.25
CA LEU A 45 8.39 41.99 3.34
C LEU A 45 7.55 42.20 2.09
N SER A 46 8.03 41.63 0.97
CA SER A 46 7.18 41.41 -0.19
C SER A 46 6.07 40.41 0.14
N GLU A 47 4.96 40.46 -0.61
CA GLU A 47 3.85 39.52 -0.44
C GLU A 47 4.30 38.05 -0.49
N LEU A 48 5.22 37.72 -1.40
CA LEU A 48 5.80 36.39 -1.51
C LEU A 48 6.63 36.02 -0.28
N ALA A 49 7.52 36.91 0.18
CA ALA A 49 8.35 36.67 1.36
C ALA A 49 7.50 36.53 2.63
N LEU A 50 6.38 37.27 2.70
CA LEU A 50 5.41 37.15 3.78
C LEU A 50 4.70 35.78 3.75
N LEU A 51 4.27 35.30 2.57
CA LEU A 51 3.70 33.94 2.43
C LEU A 51 4.70 32.86 2.85
N GLU A 52 5.97 32.98 2.46
CA GLU A 52 7.02 32.06 2.89
C GLU A 52 7.21 32.08 4.40
N ARG A 53 7.27 33.28 5.01
CA ARG A 53 7.37 33.44 6.46
C ARG A 53 6.19 32.81 7.18
N ILE A 54 4.98 32.99 6.67
CA ILE A 54 3.77 32.43 7.30
C ILE A 54 3.74 30.92 7.16
N LEU A 55 4.13 30.38 5.99
CA LEU A 55 4.27 28.94 5.86
C LEU A 55 5.27 28.38 6.88
N ARG A 56 6.46 29.01 7.02
CA ARG A 56 7.43 28.64 8.06
C ARG A 56 6.84 28.72 9.46
N HIS A 57 6.06 29.76 9.74
CA HIS A 57 5.35 29.89 11.00
C HIS A 57 4.37 28.73 11.22
N THR A 58 3.57 28.33 10.21
CA THR A 58 2.65 27.17 10.34
C THR A 58 3.36 25.85 10.55
N GLN A 59 4.59 25.69 10.02
CA GLN A 59 5.38 24.48 10.24
C GLN A 59 5.79 24.37 11.71
N ILE A 60 6.10 25.50 12.36
CA ILE A 60 6.44 25.52 13.78
C ILE A 60 5.27 25.83 14.71
N SER A 61 4.11 26.25 14.19
CA SER A 61 2.93 26.63 14.98
C SER A 61 2.41 25.50 15.86
N GLN A 62 2.63 24.24 15.46
CA GLN A 62 2.37 23.07 16.28
C GLN A 62 3.21 23.06 17.58
N TYR A 63 4.42 23.63 17.54
CA TYR A 63 5.31 23.83 18.70
C TYR A 63 5.02 25.14 19.43
N LEU A 64 4.60 26.19 18.72
CA LEU A 64 4.37 27.52 19.31
C LEU A 64 3.02 27.66 20.00
N GLY A 65 2.11 26.69 19.86
CA GLY A 65 0.79 26.77 20.45
C GLY A 65 -0.03 27.98 19.97
N ARG A 66 0.21 28.44 18.72
CA ARG A 66 -0.52 29.57 18.11
C ARG A 66 -0.82 29.33 16.64
N VAL A 67 -2.09 29.45 16.25
CA VAL A 67 -2.50 29.56 14.84
C VAL A 67 -1.89 30.86 14.28
N PRO A 68 -1.25 30.85 13.09
CA PRO A 68 -0.69 32.07 12.53
C PRO A 68 -1.80 33.11 12.33
N MET A 69 -1.64 34.26 12.98
CA MET A 69 -2.52 35.42 12.83
C MET A 69 -2.33 36.01 11.42
N CYS A 70 -3.41 36.51 10.82
CA CYS A 70 -3.31 37.33 9.61
C CYS A 70 -2.96 38.77 9.94
N PRO A 71 -2.25 39.50 9.05
CA PRO A 71 -1.87 40.89 9.26
C PRO A 71 -3.06 41.84 9.53
N GLU A 72 -4.27 41.47 9.08
CA GLU A 72 -5.46 42.33 9.08
C GLU A 72 -6.53 41.93 10.12
N GLY A 73 -6.28 40.94 10.99
CA GLY A 73 -7.27 40.45 11.95
C GLY A 73 -8.45 39.66 11.32
N SER A 74 -8.42 39.44 10.00
CA SER A 74 -9.38 38.62 9.25
C SER A 74 -9.20 37.12 9.53
N ASN A 75 -10.24 36.31 9.29
CA ASN A 75 -10.14 34.85 9.33
C ASN A 75 -9.00 34.36 8.41
N PRO A 76 -7.99 33.63 8.93
CA PRO A 76 -6.84 33.25 8.14
C PRO A 76 -7.15 32.39 6.92
N PHE A 77 -8.11 31.46 7.02
CA PHE A 77 -8.50 30.62 5.89
C PHE A 77 -9.07 31.45 4.75
N ARG A 78 -9.96 32.40 5.05
CA ARG A 78 -10.55 33.30 4.05
C ARG A 78 -9.50 34.14 3.33
N TYR A 79 -8.53 34.64 4.07
CA TYR A 79 -7.43 35.43 3.51
C TYR A 79 -6.63 34.63 2.46
N TYR A 80 -6.23 33.39 2.78
CA TYR A 80 -5.48 32.56 1.83
C TYR A 80 -6.32 32.05 0.66
N LEU A 81 -7.61 31.77 0.89
CA LEU A 81 -8.53 31.43 -0.19
C LEU A 81 -8.68 32.58 -1.19
N ALA A 82 -8.89 33.81 -0.72
CA ALA A 82 -9.00 34.99 -1.60
C ALA A 82 -7.72 35.25 -2.40
N LYS A 83 -6.54 35.07 -1.77
CA LYS A 83 -5.25 35.14 -2.49
C LYS A 83 -5.11 34.06 -3.54
N LEU A 84 -5.54 32.84 -3.20
CA LEU A 84 -5.49 31.72 -4.12
C LEU A 84 -6.40 31.96 -5.32
N GLU A 85 -7.64 32.39 -5.12
CA GLU A 85 -8.59 32.75 -6.18
C GLU A 85 -8.04 33.83 -7.11
N LYS A 86 -7.49 34.90 -6.54
CA LYS A 86 -6.88 36.00 -7.33
C LYS A 86 -5.71 35.51 -8.18
N TYR A 87 -4.92 34.57 -7.66
CA TYR A 87 -3.81 33.97 -8.38
C TYR A 87 -4.29 33.01 -9.48
N THR A 88 -5.21 32.10 -9.16
CA THR A 88 -5.68 31.07 -10.08
C THR A 88 -6.58 31.60 -11.19
N ALA A 89 -7.09 32.82 -11.04
CA ALA A 89 -7.72 33.57 -12.14
C ALA A 89 -6.77 33.84 -13.33
N LYS A 90 -5.45 33.79 -13.12
CA LYS A 90 -4.43 34.12 -14.15
C LYS A 90 -3.42 33.01 -14.38
N HIS A 91 -3.29 32.08 -13.44
CA HIS A 91 -2.19 31.12 -13.40
C HIS A 91 -2.71 29.73 -13.01
N LYS A 92 -2.05 28.67 -13.48
CA LYS A 92 -2.29 27.33 -12.93
C LYS A 92 -1.78 27.26 -11.50
N LEU A 93 -2.43 26.45 -10.66
CA LEU A 93 -2.15 26.32 -9.23
C LEU A 93 -0.66 26.09 -8.95
N PHE A 94 -0.02 25.21 -9.71
CA PHE A 94 1.38 24.84 -9.58
C PHE A 94 2.24 25.37 -10.74
N SER A 95 1.89 26.52 -11.31
CA SER A 95 2.78 27.18 -12.29
C SER A 95 3.91 27.98 -11.63
N HIS A 96 3.62 28.65 -10.51
CA HIS A 96 4.58 29.46 -9.76
C HIS A 96 4.56 29.11 -8.27
N TYR A 97 5.64 29.44 -7.58
CA TYR A 97 5.80 29.16 -6.16
C TYR A 97 4.66 29.72 -5.29
N TYR A 98 4.13 30.89 -5.66
CA TYR A 98 3.02 31.54 -4.96
C TYR A 98 1.79 30.64 -4.75
N GLY A 99 1.31 29.97 -5.81
CA GLY A 99 0.10 29.13 -5.74
C GLY A 99 0.29 27.94 -4.81
N PHE A 100 1.49 27.33 -4.86
CA PHE A 100 1.90 26.29 -3.92
C PHE A 100 1.88 26.79 -2.46
N LEU A 101 2.47 27.97 -2.18
CA LEU A 101 2.52 28.54 -0.83
C LEU A 101 1.13 28.76 -0.25
N CYS A 102 0.19 29.26 -1.07
CA CYS A 102 -1.19 29.48 -0.64
C CYS A 102 -1.88 28.15 -0.29
N VAL A 103 -1.90 27.18 -1.21
CA VAL A 103 -2.61 25.91 -0.96
C VAL A 103 -1.98 25.10 0.17
N HIS A 104 -0.65 25.13 0.29
CA HIS A 104 0.03 24.39 1.33
C HIS A 104 -0.14 25.04 2.71
N THR A 105 -0.17 26.37 2.78
CA THR A 105 -0.55 27.08 4.02
C THR A 105 -1.96 26.68 4.48
N ILE A 106 -2.92 26.61 3.54
CA ILE A 106 -4.29 26.14 3.85
C ILE A 106 -4.28 24.70 4.38
N ALA A 107 -3.52 23.80 3.74
CA ALA A 107 -3.38 22.41 4.18
C ALA A 107 -2.84 22.30 5.62
N ARG A 108 -1.80 23.09 5.94
CA ARG A 108 -1.24 23.16 7.30
C ARG A 108 -2.21 23.75 8.31
N MET A 109 -2.99 24.75 7.93
CA MET A 109 -4.01 25.32 8.82
C MET A 109 -5.08 24.29 9.18
N PHE A 110 -5.55 23.48 8.21
CA PHE A 110 -6.48 22.38 8.51
C PHE A 110 -5.88 21.35 9.46
N HIS A 111 -4.62 20.97 9.22
CA HIS A 111 -3.91 20.03 10.07
C HIS A 111 -3.82 20.52 11.52
N ILE A 112 -3.41 21.79 11.73
CA ILE A 112 -3.35 22.42 13.06
C ILE A 112 -4.75 22.54 13.67
N GLY A 113 -5.76 22.89 12.86
CA GLY A 113 -7.14 23.02 13.32
C GLY A 113 -7.73 21.70 13.83
N ILE A 114 -7.46 20.58 13.15
CA ILE A 114 -7.85 19.24 13.61
C ILE A 114 -7.18 18.92 14.94
N LEU A 115 -5.87 19.18 15.06
CA LEU A 115 -5.12 18.95 16.29
C LEU A 115 -5.64 19.79 17.46
N ALA A 116 -5.97 21.06 17.22
CA ALA A 116 -6.54 21.95 18.21
C ALA A 116 -7.93 21.47 18.68
N TYR A 117 -8.79 21.05 17.74
CA TYR A 117 -10.15 20.59 18.03
C TYR A 117 -10.17 19.37 18.95
N TYR A 118 -9.19 18.47 18.82
CA TYR A 118 -9.07 17.27 19.66
C TYR A 118 -8.36 17.49 20.99
N GLU A 119 -8.07 18.74 21.36
CA GLU A 119 -7.28 19.10 22.55
C GLU A 119 -5.91 18.38 22.59
N ALA A 120 -5.47 17.85 21.45
CA ALA A 120 -4.19 17.18 21.26
C ALA A 120 -3.02 18.17 21.32
N LEU A 121 -3.33 19.46 21.34
CA LEU A 121 -2.42 20.56 21.62
C LEU A 121 -2.98 21.36 22.82
N PRO A 122 -2.86 20.85 24.07
CA PRO A 122 -3.39 21.53 25.26
C PRO A 122 -2.86 22.98 25.40
N HIS A 123 -1.67 23.23 24.86
CA HIS A 123 -1.00 24.51 24.80
C HIS A 123 -1.58 25.51 23.79
N LEU A 124 -2.31 25.09 22.75
CA LEU A 124 -3.05 26.01 21.86
C LEU A 124 -4.25 26.67 22.56
N MET A 125 -4.78 26.03 23.61
CA MET A 125 -5.90 26.52 24.41
C MET A 125 -5.44 27.44 25.56
N TYR A 126 -4.13 27.54 25.81
CA TYR A 126 -3.56 28.32 26.90
C TYR A 126 -3.25 29.75 26.44
N LYS A 127 -3.86 30.75 27.10
CA LYS A 127 -3.68 32.18 26.78
C LYS A 127 -2.40 32.82 27.36
N GLY A 128 -1.56 32.06 28.07
CA GLY A 128 -0.30 32.54 28.67
C GLY A 128 0.93 32.39 27.77
N GLU A 129 2.04 33.03 28.12
CA GLU A 129 3.35 32.74 27.51
C GLU A 129 3.82 31.35 27.93
N LEU A 130 3.96 30.45 26.96
CA LEU A 130 4.45 29.09 27.18
C LEU A 130 5.98 29.09 27.29
N LYS A 131 6.49 28.42 28.34
CA LYS A 131 7.90 28.00 28.38
C LYS A 131 8.06 26.77 27.47
N PHE A 132 8.57 27.03 26.28
CA PHE A 132 8.94 26.02 25.29
C PHE A 132 10.16 25.22 25.78
N ASP A 133 10.04 23.90 25.88
CA ASP A 133 11.20 23.00 25.93
C ASP A 133 11.43 22.43 24.51
N PRO A 134 12.48 22.87 23.81
CA PRO A 134 12.79 22.37 22.48
C PRO A 134 13.12 20.87 22.46
N THR A 135 13.41 20.23 23.59
CA THR A 135 14.09 18.92 23.63
C THR A 135 13.22 17.68 23.41
N GLU A 136 11.89 17.80 23.39
CA GLU A 136 10.99 16.65 23.17
C GLU A 136 10.78 16.33 21.66
N ARG A 137 10.98 15.06 21.27
CA ARG A 137 10.67 14.57 19.91
C ARG A 137 9.18 14.34 19.75
N ASP A 138 8.58 14.93 18.72
CA ASP A 138 7.13 14.89 18.50
C ASP A 138 6.72 14.05 17.27
N ASP A 139 6.89 12.74 17.36
CA ASP A 139 6.17 11.79 16.51
C ASP A 139 4.67 11.66 16.93
N CYS A 140 4.30 12.30 18.05
CA CYS A 140 2.99 12.21 18.69
C CYS A 140 1.93 13.11 18.04
N SER A 141 2.26 14.33 17.61
CA SER A 141 1.32 15.21 16.87
C SER A 141 0.81 14.57 15.58
N ILE A 142 1.62 13.73 14.94
CA ILE A 142 1.18 13.00 13.76
C ILE A 142 0.18 11.90 14.13
N GLN A 143 0.50 11.10 15.15
CA GLN A 143 -0.43 10.08 15.66
C GLN A 143 -1.74 10.70 16.17
N LEU A 144 -1.68 11.90 16.76
CA LEU A 144 -2.82 12.63 17.26
C LEU A 144 -3.64 13.29 16.14
N ALA A 145 -2.99 13.78 15.07
CA ALA A 145 -3.69 14.27 13.87
C ALA A 145 -4.36 13.11 13.13
N ASP A 146 -3.69 11.95 13.05
CA ASP A 146 -4.25 10.73 12.48
C ASP A 146 -5.43 10.25 13.32
N MET A 147 -5.28 10.13 14.65
CA MET A 147 -6.37 9.76 15.55
C MET A 147 -7.52 10.77 15.49
N GLY A 148 -7.22 12.06 15.52
CA GLY A 148 -8.18 13.15 15.44
C GLY A 148 -8.95 13.15 14.12
N ALA A 149 -8.27 13.06 12.97
CA ALA A 149 -8.90 12.97 11.65
C ALA A 149 -9.76 11.70 11.47
N LEU A 150 -9.44 10.62 12.21
CA LEU A 150 -10.23 9.38 12.24
C LEU A 150 -11.46 9.50 13.15
N THR A 151 -11.36 10.17 14.31
CA THR A 151 -12.51 10.42 15.20
C THR A 151 -13.40 11.57 14.71
N PHE A 152 -12.87 12.48 13.88
CA PHE A 152 -13.59 13.64 13.31
C PHE A 152 -14.80 13.23 12.47
N GLU A 153 -14.74 12.07 11.85
CA GLU A 153 -15.85 11.51 11.08
C GLU A 153 -17.04 11.06 11.93
N ARG A 154 -16.82 10.72 13.22
CA ARG A 154 -17.88 10.25 14.12
C ARG A 154 -18.63 11.37 14.84
N GLN A 155 -18.14 12.61 14.83
CA GLN A 155 -18.63 13.72 15.66
C GLN A 155 -19.09 14.94 14.85
N HIS A 156 -19.34 14.78 13.53
CA HIS A 156 -19.53 15.91 12.62
C HIS A 156 -20.82 16.73 12.80
N ASP A 157 -21.62 16.44 13.83
CA ASP A 157 -22.76 17.28 14.22
C ASP A 157 -22.39 18.44 15.16
N GLY A 158 -21.11 18.63 15.47
CA GLY A 158 -20.64 19.76 16.30
C GLY A 158 -20.61 21.10 15.55
N PRO A 159 -21.41 22.13 15.94
CA PRO A 159 -21.37 23.47 15.33
C PRO A 159 -20.05 24.25 15.55
N GLY A 160 -19.11 23.71 16.34
CA GLY A 160 -17.84 24.37 16.70
C GLY A 160 -16.83 24.48 15.56
N PHE A 161 -16.58 23.41 14.80
CA PHE A 161 -15.54 23.43 13.76
C PHE A 161 -15.90 24.34 12.57
N LYS A 162 -17.16 24.31 12.12
CA LYS A 162 -17.67 25.20 11.06
C LYS A 162 -17.57 26.68 11.45
N LYS A 163 -17.73 27.02 12.73
CA LYS A 163 -17.61 28.39 13.25
C LYS A 163 -16.16 28.88 13.37
N VAL A 164 -15.19 27.99 13.59
CA VAL A 164 -13.78 28.35 13.79
C VAL A 164 -13.04 28.55 12.46
N VAL A 165 -13.39 27.78 11.43
CA VAL A 165 -12.61 27.71 10.18
C VAL A 165 -13.24 28.50 9.02
N GLU A 166 -14.49 28.98 9.16
CA GLU A 166 -15.25 29.69 8.10
C GLU A 166 -15.07 29.05 6.72
N PHE A 167 -15.16 27.72 6.62
CA PHE A 167 -14.98 26.96 5.39
C PHE A 167 -16.29 26.28 5.01
N TYR A 168 -16.70 26.42 3.75
CA TYR A 168 -18.00 25.99 3.24
C TYR A 168 -17.86 24.99 2.08
N PRO A 169 -18.94 24.27 1.71
CA PRO A 169 -18.89 23.30 0.62
C PRO A 169 -18.34 23.86 -0.70
N LYS A 170 -18.67 25.12 -1.05
CA LYS A 170 -18.17 25.77 -2.27
C LYS A 170 -16.65 25.95 -2.27
N ASP A 171 -16.05 26.20 -1.11
CA ASP A 171 -14.60 26.33 -0.98
C ASP A 171 -13.93 24.96 -1.16
N ALA A 172 -14.55 23.90 -0.66
CA ALA A 172 -14.08 22.52 -0.85
C ALA A 172 -14.12 22.12 -2.33
N GLU A 173 -15.22 22.41 -3.03
CA GLU A 173 -15.34 22.19 -4.48
C GLU A 173 -14.27 22.97 -5.25
N MET A 174 -14.06 24.24 -4.92
CA MET A 174 -13.05 25.08 -5.56
C MET A 174 -11.65 24.50 -5.35
N LEU A 175 -11.24 24.23 -4.10
CA LEU A 175 -9.92 23.69 -3.80
C LEU A 175 -9.68 22.34 -4.48
N PHE A 176 -10.69 21.46 -4.46
CA PHE A 176 -10.62 20.19 -5.17
C PHE A 176 -10.37 20.43 -6.67
N ASN A 177 -11.17 21.27 -7.32
CA ASN A 177 -11.07 21.52 -8.75
C ASN A 177 -9.71 22.13 -9.15
N LEU A 178 -9.18 23.03 -8.33
CA LEU A 178 -7.85 23.62 -8.53
C LEU A 178 -6.74 22.55 -8.47
N ILE A 179 -6.79 21.66 -7.47
CA ILE A 179 -5.78 20.59 -7.33
C ILE A 179 -5.96 19.53 -8.42
N TRP A 180 -7.20 19.15 -8.73
CA TRP A 180 -7.52 18.14 -9.74
C TRP A 180 -7.12 18.54 -11.16
N SER A 181 -7.37 19.81 -11.53
CA SER A 181 -7.02 20.36 -12.84
C SER A 181 -5.50 20.42 -13.06
N ASP A 182 -4.71 20.49 -11.98
CA ASP A 182 -3.26 20.55 -12.02
C ASP A 182 -2.59 19.30 -11.38
N ARG A 183 -3.29 18.16 -11.40
CA ARG A 183 -2.89 16.90 -10.75
C ARG A 183 -1.54 16.34 -11.23
N LYS A 184 -1.14 16.61 -12.48
CA LYS A 184 0.18 16.25 -13.02
C LYS A 184 1.28 16.96 -12.24
N ALA A 185 1.14 18.28 -12.08
CA ALA A 185 2.10 19.09 -11.34
C ALA A 185 2.04 18.78 -9.84
N PHE A 186 0.86 18.50 -9.28
CA PHE A 186 0.70 18.04 -7.90
C PHE A 186 1.60 16.83 -7.57
N THR A 187 1.56 15.77 -8.38
CA THR A 187 2.40 14.58 -8.16
C THR A 187 3.90 14.91 -8.19
N VAL A 188 4.34 15.76 -9.13
CA VAL A 188 5.74 16.18 -9.25
C VAL A 188 6.17 17.01 -8.04
N VAL A 189 5.33 17.95 -7.60
CA VAL A 189 5.60 18.81 -6.45
C VAL A 189 5.68 17.96 -5.18
N CYS A 190 4.69 17.12 -4.88
CA CYS A 190 4.71 16.29 -3.68
C CYS A 190 5.85 15.24 -3.67
N ARG A 191 6.31 14.76 -4.83
CA ARG A 191 7.53 13.93 -4.92
C ARG A 191 8.78 14.69 -4.46
N ARG A 192 8.88 15.96 -4.84
CA ARG A 192 10.01 16.85 -4.55
C ARG A 192 9.94 17.45 -3.15
N THR A 193 8.74 17.64 -2.61
CA THR A 193 8.50 18.26 -1.31
C THR A 193 7.62 17.40 -0.42
N ARG A 194 8.25 16.76 0.56
CA ARG A 194 7.60 15.84 1.52
C ARG A 194 7.03 16.60 2.72
N MET A 195 6.20 17.61 2.47
CA MET A 195 5.60 18.43 3.53
C MET A 195 4.26 17.87 4.00
N ARG A 196 3.98 18.00 5.30
CA ARG A 196 2.79 17.45 5.97
C ARG A 196 1.52 18.27 5.73
N GLY A 197 0.35 17.65 5.95
CA GLY A 197 -0.97 18.31 5.98
C GLY A 197 -1.85 18.07 4.76
N TRP A 198 -1.32 17.44 3.70
CA TRP A 198 -2.13 17.11 2.51
C TRP A 198 -3.17 16.03 2.81
N SER A 199 -2.83 14.99 3.58
CA SER A 199 -3.80 13.96 3.99
C SER A 199 -4.94 14.56 4.81
N SER A 200 -4.62 15.49 5.73
CA SER A 200 -5.60 16.24 6.51
C SER A 200 -6.49 17.12 5.64
N LEU A 201 -5.92 17.86 4.68
CA LEU A 201 -6.70 18.65 3.72
C LEU A 201 -7.68 17.76 2.95
N PHE A 202 -7.19 16.66 2.35
CA PHE A 202 -8.05 15.75 1.59
C PHE A 202 -9.14 15.11 2.45
N ARG A 203 -8.84 14.79 3.71
CA ARG A 203 -9.85 14.32 4.65
C ARG A 203 -10.93 15.37 4.92
N VAL A 204 -10.57 16.64 5.05
CA VAL A 204 -11.55 17.73 5.19
C VAL A 204 -12.36 17.89 3.90
N LEU A 205 -11.71 17.87 2.72
CA LEU A 205 -12.42 17.94 1.45
C LEU A 205 -13.44 16.80 1.31
N TRP A 206 -13.06 15.57 1.65
CA TRP A 206 -13.97 14.42 1.68
C TRP A 206 -15.26 14.71 2.45
N MET A 207 -15.15 15.31 3.63
CA MET A 207 -16.30 15.57 4.50
C MET A 207 -17.29 16.57 3.92
N TYR A 208 -16.82 17.58 3.20
CA TYR A 208 -17.70 18.53 2.53
C TYR A 208 -18.23 18.00 1.20
N LEU A 209 -17.44 17.23 0.47
CA LEU A 209 -17.80 16.75 -0.88
C LEU A 209 -18.77 15.57 -0.83
N ARG A 210 -18.72 14.72 0.20
CA ARG A 210 -19.62 13.56 0.35
C ARG A 210 -21.09 13.95 0.60
N ASP A 211 -21.31 15.12 1.20
CA ASP A 211 -22.65 15.62 1.57
C ASP A 211 -23.31 16.41 0.43
N LEU A 212 -22.66 16.52 -0.74
CA LEU A 212 -23.25 17.09 -1.95
C LEU A 212 -24.31 16.16 -2.55
N GLU A 213 -25.01 16.65 -3.59
CA GLU A 213 -25.92 15.82 -4.39
C GLU A 213 -25.22 14.55 -4.88
N LEU A 214 -25.88 13.38 -4.76
CA LEU A 214 -25.27 12.05 -4.91
C LEU A 214 -24.36 11.91 -6.14
N ILE A 215 -24.80 12.37 -7.32
CA ILE A 215 -24.02 12.27 -8.57
C ILE A 215 -22.74 13.12 -8.49
N ARG A 216 -22.84 14.33 -7.94
CA ARG A 216 -21.69 15.23 -7.78
C ARG A 216 -20.75 14.71 -6.71
N ALA A 217 -21.30 14.22 -5.59
CA ALA A 217 -20.53 13.61 -4.52
C ALA A 217 -19.72 12.41 -5.03
N ASP A 218 -20.34 11.50 -5.81
CA ASP A 218 -19.66 10.34 -6.42
C ASP A 218 -18.47 10.77 -7.29
N GLN A 219 -18.67 11.73 -8.20
CA GLN A 219 -17.60 12.21 -9.09
C GLN A 219 -16.45 12.87 -8.32
N TYR A 220 -16.77 13.77 -7.39
CA TYR A 220 -15.77 14.46 -6.59
C TYR A 220 -14.99 13.51 -5.69
N CYS A 221 -15.67 12.56 -5.04
CA CYS A 221 -15.03 11.65 -4.11
C CYS A 221 -14.16 10.61 -4.82
N LYS A 222 -14.56 10.14 -6.01
CA LYS A 222 -13.70 9.32 -6.87
C LYS A 222 -12.47 10.10 -7.36
N GLY A 223 -12.63 11.36 -7.76
CA GLY A 223 -11.49 12.21 -8.09
C GLY A 223 -10.55 12.45 -6.89
N LEU A 224 -11.12 12.62 -5.70
CA LEU A 224 -10.37 12.81 -4.45
C LEU A 224 -9.61 11.54 -4.07
N ARG A 225 -10.21 10.36 -4.24
CA ARG A 225 -9.56 9.06 -4.11
C ARG A 225 -8.32 8.99 -5.01
N HIS A 226 -8.41 9.43 -6.27
CA HIS A 226 -7.26 9.47 -7.18
C HIS A 226 -6.15 10.42 -6.74
N LEU A 227 -6.49 11.60 -6.21
CA LEU A 227 -5.49 12.51 -5.62
C LEU A 227 -4.80 11.89 -4.39
N LEU A 228 -5.57 11.20 -3.53
CA LEU A 228 -5.04 10.48 -2.37
C LEU A 228 -4.13 9.32 -2.79
N MET A 229 -4.47 8.56 -3.83
CA MET A 229 -3.60 7.50 -4.36
C MET A 229 -2.29 8.09 -4.89
N ARG A 230 -2.35 9.19 -5.65
CA ARG A 230 -1.17 9.92 -6.14
C ARG A 230 -0.29 10.41 -5.00
N TYR A 231 -0.90 11.00 -3.98
CA TYR A 231 -0.17 11.48 -2.81
C TYR A 231 0.45 10.34 -2.00
N SER A 232 -0.25 9.21 -1.85
CA SER A 232 0.23 8.04 -1.11
C SER A 232 1.54 7.47 -1.64
N LEU A 233 1.80 7.61 -2.94
CA LEU A 233 3.05 7.22 -3.59
C LEU A 233 4.28 8.00 -3.08
N VAL A 234 4.09 9.26 -2.69
CA VAL A 234 5.16 10.22 -2.35
C VAL A 234 5.16 10.65 -0.88
N ALA A 235 4.05 10.41 -0.19
CA ALA A 235 3.84 10.78 1.20
C ALA A 235 4.80 10.04 2.14
N SER A 236 5.09 10.69 3.27
CA SER A 236 5.72 10.03 4.42
C SER A 236 4.83 8.91 4.96
N PHE A 237 5.39 7.99 5.76
CA PHE A 237 4.66 6.83 6.29
C PHE A 237 3.32 7.19 6.92
N ARG A 238 3.31 8.21 7.77
CA ARG A 238 2.11 8.63 8.51
C ARG A 238 1.07 9.33 7.63
N GLU A 239 1.50 10.28 6.81
CA GLU A 239 0.63 10.95 5.84
C GLU A 239 -0.02 9.93 4.90
N ARG A 240 0.75 8.91 4.50
CA ARG A 240 0.25 7.78 3.71
C ARG A 240 -0.78 6.97 4.50
N GLU A 241 -0.52 6.65 5.77
CA GLU A 241 -1.47 5.89 6.58
C GLU A 241 -2.86 6.56 6.63
N LEU A 242 -2.91 7.87 6.88
CA LEU A 242 -4.16 8.62 6.85
C LEU A 242 -4.77 8.71 5.44
N ALA A 243 -3.94 8.89 4.41
CA ALA A 243 -4.41 8.93 3.03
C ALA A 243 -5.06 7.59 2.62
N ILE A 244 -4.44 6.46 2.95
CA ILE A 244 -4.97 5.11 2.68
C ILE A 244 -6.25 4.86 3.48
N LYS A 245 -6.31 5.25 4.76
CA LYS A 245 -7.56 5.14 5.53
C LYS A 245 -8.69 5.96 4.89
N THR A 246 -8.38 7.16 4.40
CA THR A 246 -9.35 8.01 3.71
C THR A 246 -9.81 7.38 2.39
N ILE A 247 -8.89 6.76 1.62
CA ILE A 247 -9.24 5.99 0.42
C ILE A 247 -10.24 4.88 0.76
N LEU A 248 -9.95 4.07 1.79
CA LEU A 248 -10.83 2.96 2.18
C LEU A 248 -12.22 3.45 2.60
N VAL A 249 -12.30 4.56 3.33
CA VAL A 249 -13.59 5.16 3.71
C VAL A 249 -14.37 5.68 2.50
N ILE A 250 -13.68 6.29 1.53
CA ILE A 250 -14.29 6.69 0.26
C ILE A 250 -14.84 5.46 -0.46
N GLU A 251 -14.06 4.38 -0.55
CA GLU A 251 -14.45 3.12 -1.22
C GLU A 251 -15.64 2.44 -0.55
N ASP A 252 -15.73 2.47 0.79
CA ASP A 252 -16.86 1.92 1.54
C ASP A 252 -18.15 2.73 1.31
N THR A 253 -18.02 4.04 1.09
CA THR A 253 -19.18 4.95 0.93
C THR A 253 -19.61 5.08 -0.53
N PHE A 254 -18.65 5.14 -1.45
CA PHE A 254 -18.81 5.26 -2.89
C PHE A 254 -18.09 4.06 -3.53
N PRO A 255 -18.80 2.92 -3.70
CA PRO A 255 -18.21 1.67 -4.13
C PRO A 255 -17.40 1.81 -5.41
N ILE A 256 -16.24 1.13 -5.43
CA ILE A 256 -15.40 1.00 -6.62
C ILE A 256 -16.22 0.34 -7.72
N GLY A 257 -16.54 1.10 -8.77
CA GLY A 257 -17.44 0.66 -9.81
C GLY A 257 -17.98 1.84 -10.61
N GLY A 258 -18.28 1.60 -11.89
CA GLY A 258 -18.81 2.63 -12.78
C GLY A 258 -17.85 3.80 -13.00
N GLN A 259 -16.92 3.63 -13.96
CA GLN A 259 -16.13 4.70 -14.57
C GLN A 259 -14.77 5.09 -13.95
N GLU A 260 -14.10 4.20 -13.19
CA GLU A 260 -12.69 4.43 -12.76
C GLU A 260 -11.74 4.74 -13.94
N PHE A 261 -12.02 4.13 -15.09
CA PHE A 261 -11.32 4.39 -16.34
C PHE A 261 -11.42 5.83 -16.85
N MET A 262 -12.29 6.69 -16.28
CA MET A 262 -12.36 8.11 -16.65
C MET A 262 -11.26 8.95 -15.99
N PHE A 263 -10.66 8.45 -14.92
CA PHE A 263 -9.60 9.14 -14.17
C PHE A 263 -8.22 8.79 -14.76
N VAL A 264 -8.10 8.88 -16.08
CA VAL A 264 -6.84 8.61 -16.80
C VAL A 264 -5.77 9.67 -16.49
N PRO A 265 -4.48 9.33 -16.71
CA PRO A 265 -3.41 10.31 -16.74
C PRO A 265 -3.75 11.50 -17.64
N VAL A 266 -3.23 12.68 -17.29
CA VAL A 266 -3.42 13.91 -18.10
C VAL A 266 -2.87 13.72 -19.51
N ASP A 267 -1.69 13.11 -19.60
CA ASP A 267 -0.96 12.82 -20.83
C ASP A 267 0.05 11.68 -20.60
N HIS A 268 0.81 11.30 -21.63
CA HIS A 268 1.83 10.26 -21.51
C HIS A 268 2.99 10.62 -20.56
N GLU A 269 3.26 11.90 -20.36
CA GLU A 269 4.31 12.34 -19.43
C GLU A 269 3.84 12.17 -17.98
N ASP A 270 2.61 12.56 -17.66
CA ASP A 270 1.97 12.29 -16.37
C ASP A 270 1.93 10.78 -16.08
N ALA A 271 1.62 9.97 -17.10
CA ALA A 271 1.57 8.53 -16.96
C ALA A 271 2.94 7.94 -16.59
N ARG A 272 3.98 8.29 -17.34
CA ARG A 272 5.36 7.85 -17.07
C ARG A 272 5.84 8.32 -15.70
N ASN A 273 5.60 9.59 -15.36
CA ASN A 273 5.96 10.16 -14.06
C ASN A 273 5.30 9.38 -12.91
N THR A 274 4.02 9.06 -13.03
CA THR A 274 3.28 8.30 -12.00
C THR A 274 3.85 6.90 -11.82
N LEU A 275 4.17 6.19 -12.91
CA LEU A 275 4.79 4.87 -12.85
C LEU A 275 6.22 4.90 -12.31
N ASP A 276 7.00 5.93 -12.65
CA ASP A 276 8.33 6.16 -12.09
C ASP A 276 8.28 6.37 -10.59
N VAL A 277 7.33 7.17 -10.10
CA VAL A 277 7.11 7.34 -8.66
C VAL A 277 6.72 6.00 -8.03
N PHE A 278 5.87 5.20 -8.68
CA PHE A 278 5.49 3.89 -8.16
C PHE A 278 6.68 2.91 -8.07
N ARG A 279 7.58 2.92 -9.07
CA ARG A 279 8.84 2.15 -9.03
C ARG A 279 9.68 2.54 -7.82
N GLU A 280 9.82 3.82 -7.55
CA GLU A 280 10.53 4.31 -6.35
C GLU A 280 9.82 3.92 -5.07
N TYR A 281 8.50 4.03 -5.05
CA TYR A 281 7.67 3.64 -3.92
C TYR A 281 7.83 2.16 -3.57
N LEU A 282 8.03 1.28 -4.54
CA LEU A 282 8.22 -0.16 -4.31
C LEU A 282 9.57 -0.53 -3.71
N LYS A 283 10.63 0.29 -3.87
CA LYS A 283 11.97 0.01 -3.33
C LYS A 283 11.99 -0.17 -1.81
N PRO A 284 12.58 -1.24 -1.25
CA PRO A 284 12.64 -1.47 0.19
C PRO A 284 13.19 -0.25 0.94
N THR A 285 12.55 0.12 2.04
CA THR A 285 13.03 1.19 2.94
C THR A 285 13.41 0.58 4.28
N ASP A 286 14.56 0.97 4.81
CA ASP A 286 15.02 0.54 6.13
C ASP A 286 13.97 0.90 7.19
N GLY A 287 13.43 -0.11 7.86
CA GLY A 287 12.59 0.07 9.05
C GLY A 287 11.09 -0.25 8.89
N GLU A 288 10.49 -0.18 7.70
CA GLU A 288 9.01 -0.24 7.56
C GLU A 288 8.48 -1.03 6.33
N PRO A 289 8.61 -2.37 6.34
CA PRO A 289 8.32 -3.24 5.20
C PRO A 289 6.83 -3.33 4.84
N ASN A 290 5.94 -3.33 5.84
CA ASN A 290 4.48 -3.45 5.65
C ASN A 290 3.76 -2.12 5.38
N SER A 291 4.49 -1.02 5.31
CA SER A 291 3.91 0.32 5.11
C SER A 291 3.29 0.53 3.73
N LYS A 292 3.54 -0.40 2.80
CA LYS A 292 3.16 -0.22 1.39
C LYS A 292 1.80 -0.83 1.12
N ALA A 293 0.82 0.04 0.91
CA ALA A 293 -0.55 -0.30 0.56
C ALA A 293 -0.71 -0.48 -0.97
N ILE A 294 0.02 -1.44 -1.56
CA ILE A 294 0.03 -1.68 -3.02
C ILE A 294 -1.38 -1.87 -3.56
N TYR A 295 -2.19 -2.66 -2.88
CA TYR A 295 -3.57 -2.93 -3.27
C TYR A 295 -4.42 -1.65 -3.35
N SER A 296 -4.36 -0.79 -2.34
CA SER A 296 -5.15 0.45 -2.25
C SER A 296 -4.78 1.53 -3.29
N ILE A 297 -3.63 1.40 -3.95
CA ILE A 297 -3.19 2.33 -5.01
C ILE A 297 -3.10 1.65 -6.37
N PHE A 298 -3.52 0.39 -6.47
CA PHE A 298 -3.33 -0.40 -7.69
C PHE A 298 -4.12 0.15 -8.86
N ASP A 299 -5.37 0.54 -8.67
CA ASP A 299 -6.20 1.10 -9.74
C ASP A 299 -5.51 2.26 -10.45
N LEU A 300 -4.92 3.19 -9.69
CA LEU A 300 -4.18 4.33 -10.24
C LEU A 300 -3.07 3.86 -11.19
N VAL A 301 -2.18 2.98 -10.71
CA VAL A 301 -1.01 2.57 -11.49
C VAL A 301 -1.38 1.63 -12.64
N PHE A 302 -2.42 0.82 -12.45
CA PHE A 302 -2.93 -0.07 -13.47
C PHE A 302 -3.57 0.69 -14.64
N TYR A 303 -4.51 1.61 -14.37
CA TYR A 303 -5.10 2.43 -15.44
C TYR A 303 -4.06 3.34 -16.08
N THR A 304 -3.04 3.76 -15.33
CA THR A 304 -1.90 4.51 -15.87
C THR A 304 -1.07 3.67 -16.85
N ALA A 305 -0.75 2.42 -16.51
CA ALA A 305 -0.04 1.52 -17.41
C ALA A 305 -0.90 1.16 -18.63
N LEU A 306 -2.20 0.94 -18.43
CA LEU A 306 -3.15 0.64 -19.49
C LEU A 306 -3.31 1.80 -20.49
N PHE A 307 -3.21 3.05 -20.01
CA PHE A 307 -3.18 4.24 -20.84
C PHE A 307 -1.95 4.30 -21.76
N ILE A 308 -0.81 3.75 -21.32
CA ILE A 308 0.42 3.66 -22.14
C ILE A 308 0.32 2.49 -23.12
N GLY A 309 -0.03 1.30 -22.63
CA GLY A 309 -0.22 0.12 -23.48
C GLY A 309 0.16 -1.20 -22.81
N ARG A 310 0.05 -2.27 -23.59
CA ARG A 310 0.22 -3.67 -23.13
C ARG A 310 1.55 -3.93 -22.43
N ASP A 311 2.65 -3.49 -23.01
CA ASP A 311 3.98 -3.82 -22.50
C ASP A 311 4.23 -3.16 -21.14
N GLU A 312 3.68 -1.97 -20.91
CA GLU A 312 3.76 -1.29 -19.62
C GLU A 312 2.90 -2.00 -18.57
N VAL A 313 1.73 -2.55 -18.94
CA VAL A 313 0.91 -3.37 -18.04
C VAL A 313 1.67 -4.63 -17.63
N VAL A 314 2.31 -5.33 -18.58
CA VAL A 314 3.15 -6.50 -18.26
C VAL A 314 4.29 -6.11 -17.33
N SER A 315 5.04 -5.05 -17.67
CA SER A 315 6.16 -4.57 -16.85
C SER A 315 5.73 -4.17 -15.43
N LEU A 316 4.56 -3.55 -15.28
CA LEU A 316 4.01 -3.18 -13.98
C LEU A 316 3.75 -4.41 -13.11
N LEU A 317 3.07 -5.42 -13.68
CA LEU A 317 2.72 -6.64 -12.96
C LEU A 317 3.95 -7.47 -12.60
N GLU A 318 4.90 -7.63 -13.53
CA GLU A 318 6.17 -8.29 -13.25
C GLU A 318 6.95 -7.59 -12.13
N MET A 319 6.99 -6.26 -12.15
CA MET A 319 7.66 -5.48 -11.10
C MET A 319 7.02 -5.72 -9.72
N ILE A 320 5.68 -5.74 -9.62
CA ILE A 320 4.98 -6.00 -8.35
C ILE A 320 5.33 -7.40 -7.82
N LEU A 321 5.40 -8.41 -8.70
CA LEU A 321 5.76 -9.77 -8.32
C LEU A 321 7.24 -9.89 -7.92
N ARG A 322 8.17 -9.31 -8.69
CA ARG A 322 9.60 -9.30 -8.35
C ARG A 322 9.84 -8.61 -7.01
N GLN A 323 9.15 -7.49 -6.74
CA GLN A 323 9.29 -6.83 -5.45
C GLN A 323 8.75 -7.68 -4.29
N ALA A 324 7.70 -8.50 -4.52
CA ALA A 324 7.23 -9.45 -3.52
C ALA A 324 8.30 -10.50 -3.23
N TRP A 325 9.01 -10.98 -4.25
CA TRP A 325 10.14 -11.88 -4.12
C TRP A 325 11.29 -11.30 -3.31
N ASP A 326 11.76 -10.10 -3.69
CA ASP A 326 12.84 -9.42 -2.97
C ASP A 326 12.53 -9.31 -1.47
N PHE A 327 11.25 -9.12 -1.13
CA PHE A 327 10.81 -9.01 0.24
C PHE A 327 10.94 -10.31 1.05
N PHE A 328 10.76 -11.47 0.42
CA PHE A 328 11.05 -12.76 1.07
C PHE A 328 12.54 -12.92 1.39
N GLU A 329 13.42 -12.26 0.64
CA GLU A 329 14.87 -12.33 0.78
C GLU A 329 15.45 -11.25 1.72
N LEU A 330 14.66 -10.21 2.05
CA LEU A 330 15.10 -9.11 2.90
C LEU A 330 15.47 -9.61 4.31
N ASN A 331 16.78 -9.54 4.61
CA ASN A 331 17.34 -9.78 5.93
C ASN A 331 17.17 -8.57 6.85
N LEU A 332 15.93 -8.26 7.22
CA LEU A 332 15.66 -7.22 8.21
C LEU A 332 16.10 -7.68 9.61
N HIS A 333 16.59 -6.76 10.45
CA HIS A 333 16.87 -7.00 11.88
C HIS A 333 15.55 -7.14 12.70
N ARG A 334 14.69 -8.07 12.30
CA ARG A 334 13.38 -8.36 12.91
C ARG A 334 13.31 -9.83 13.35
N ASN A 335 12.51 -10.10 14.38
CA ASN A 335 12.18 -11.47 14.79
C ASN A 335 11.49 -12.23 13.63
N ILE A 336 11.78 -13.53 13.49
CA ILE A 336 11.24 -14.44 12.47
C ILE A 336 9.71 -14.37 12.36
N THR A 337 8.97 -14.23 13.47
CA THR A 337 7.51 -14.12 13.47
C THR A 337 7.01 -12.88 12.71
N HIS A 338 7.69 -11.74 12.88
CA HIS A 338 7.36 -10.53 12.14
C HIS A 338 7.72 -10.67 10.67
N LYS A 339 8.88 -11.26 10.35
CA LYS A 339 9.27 -11.51 8.95
C LYS A 339 8.24 -12.34 8.20
N ILE A 340 7.72 -13.40 8.83
CA ILE A 340 6.70 -14.28 8.24
C ILE A 340 5.39 -13.52 8.01
N LYS A 341 4.92 -12.74 8.99
CA LYS A 341 3.70 -11.90 8.83
C LYS A 341 3.86 -10.91 7.69
N ASP A 342 4.99 -10.22 7.65
CA ASP A 342 5.29 -9.19 6.66
C ASP A 342 5.31 -9.80 5.25
N ALA A 343 6.03 -10.90 5.07
CA ALA A 343 6.13 -11.60 3.79
C ALA A 343 4.78 -12.15 3.32
N PHE A 344 3.97 -12.70 4.25
CA PHE A 344 2.62 -13.14 3.95
C PHE A 344 1.73 -12.00 3.46
N ILE A 345 1.67 -10.89 4.21
CA ILE A 345 0.80 -9.75 3.88
C ILE A 345 1.19 -9.15 2.53
N TYR A 346 2.49 -8.98 2.30
CA TYR A 346 2.98 -8.40 1.04
C TYR A 346 2.71 -9.32 -0.15
N GLY A 347 3.05 -10.61 -0.03
CA GLY A 347 2.83 -11.59 -1.09
C GLY A 347 1.34 -11.79 -1.41
N ALA A 348 0.47 -11.86 -0.38
CA ALA A 348 -0.97 -11.93 -0.56
C ALA A 348 -1.52 -10.70 -1.31
N ARG A 349 -1.08 -9.49 -0.95
CA ARG A 349 -1.47 -8.26 -1.65
C ARG A 349 -1.02 -8.23 -3.10
N ALA A 350 0.19 -8.71 -3.40
CA ALA A 350 0.69 -8.81 -4.78
C ALA A 350 -0.17 -9.77 -5.62
N ILE A 351 -0.54 -10.93 -5.05
CA ILE A 351 -1.42 -11.91 -5.71
C ILE A 351 -2.83 -11.32 -5.93
N TRP A 352 -3.41 -10.68 -4.92
CA TRP A 352 -4.73 -10.02 -5.06
C TRP A 352 -4.73 -8.93 -6.11
N THR A 353 -3.62 -8.19 -6.21
CA THR A 353 -3.42 -7.16 -7.21
C THR A 353 -3.49 -7.74 -8.63
N VAL A 354 -2.78 -8.85 -8.90
CA VAL A 354 -2.90 -9.55 -10.20
C VAL A 354 -4.32 -10.09 -10.42
N GLY A 355 -4.97 -10.58 -9.37
CA GLY A 355 -6.34 -11.07 -9.40
C GLY A 355 -7.40 -10.03 -9.77
N SER A 356 -7.25 -8.82 -9.25
CA SER A 356 -8.19 -7.71 -9.42
C SER A 356 -8.47 -7.38 -10.90
N ILE A 357 -7.51 -7.67 -11.79
CA ILE A 357 -7.64 -7.55 -13.25
C ILE A 357 -8.85 -8.34 -13.78
N PHE A 358 -9.15 -9.50 -13.20
CA PHE A 358 -10.20 -10.37 -13.71
C PHE A 358 -11.58 -10.07 -13.13
N GLU A 359 -11.65 -9.41 -11.98
CA GLU A 359 -12.88 -9.38 -11.16
C GLU A 359 -13.36 -7.98 -10.78
N SER A 360 -12.45 -7.02 -10.54
CA SER A 360 -12.81 -5.75 -9.89
C SER A 360 -12.57 -4.51 -10.75
N LEU A 361 -11.96 -4.65 -11.94
CA LEU A 361 -11.64 -3.51 -12.81
C LEU A 361 -12.73 -3.25 -13.86
N ASN A 362 -13.00 -1.97 -14.08
CA ASN A 362 -13.94 -1.49 -15.08
C ASN A 362 -13.17 -0.92 -16.28
N TYR A 363 -13.37 -1.53 -17.44
CA TYR A 363 -12.64 -1.18 -18.65
C TYR A 363 -13.41 -0.17 -19.50
N ALA A 364 -12.76 0.91 -19.97
CA ALA A 364 -13.44 1.91 -20.82
C ALA A 364 -13.87 1.31 -22.15
N THR A 365 -13.07 0.39 -22.69
CA THR A 365 -13.26 -0.20 -24.02
C THR A 365 -12.96 -1.69 -24.03
N LEU A 366 -13.53 -2.41 -25.01
CA LEU A 366 -13.19 -3.81 -25.24
C LEU A 366 -11.69 -4.01 -25.49
N ASN A 367 -11.06 -3.08 -26.23
CA ASN A 367 -9.62 -3.15 -26.51
C ASN A 367 -8.78 -3.09 -25.22
N GLN A 368 -9.10 -2.15 -24.32
CA GLN A 368 -8.44 -2.05 -23.02
C GLN A 368 -8.64 -3.33 -22.18
N ARG A 369 -9.86 -3.88 -22.17
CA ARG A 369 -10.13 -5.16 -21.51
C ARG A 369 -9.27 -6.29 -22.09
N THR A 370 -9.16 -6.37 -23.41
CA THR A 370 -8.31 -7.37 -24.08
C THR A 370 -6.84 -7.20 -23.70
N ILE A 371 -6.31 -5.97 -23.75
CA ILE A 371 -4.93 -5.68 -23.34
C ILE A 371 -4.67 -6.14 -21.91
N ALA A 372 -5.54 -5.75 -20.99
CA ALA A 372 -5.46 -6.09 -19.57
C ALA A 372 -5.48 -7.60 -19.32
N ILE A 373 -6.48 -8.29 -19.88
CA ILE A 373 -6.63 -9.74 -19.70
C ILE A 373 -5.44 -10.48 -20.35
N THR A 374 -5.02 -10.11 -21.56
CA THR A 374 -3.89 -10.77 -22.22
C THR A 374 -2.57 -10.54 -21.46
N ALA A 375 -2.33 -9.34 -20.95
CA ALA A 375 -1.17 -9.05 -20.11
C ALA A 375 -1.22 -9.82 -18.77
N GLY A 376 -2.38 -9.83 -18.11
CA GLY A 376 -2.60 -10.60 -16.88
C GLY A 376 -2.37 -12.10 -17.09
N LEU A 377 -2.90 -12.68 -18.17
CA LEU A 377 -2.69 -14.09 -18.51
C LEU A 377 -1.22 -14.39 -18.82
N GLN A 378 -0.50 -13.48 -19.49
CA GLN A 378 0.93 -13.64 -19.74
C GLN A 378 1.73 -13.75 -18.43
N VAL A 379 1.41 -12.92 -17.45
CA VAL A 379 2.09 -12.90 -16.14
C VAL A 379 1.64 -14.06 -15.26
N ILE A 380 0.37 -14.47 -15.35
CA ILE A 380 -0.15 -15.64 -14.63
C ILE A 380 0.47 -16.94 -15.12
N ASN A 381 0.74 -17.04 -16.41
CA ASN A 381 1.35 -18.21 -17.01
C ASN A 381 2.88 -18.22 -16.88
N GLN A 382 3.39 -17.88 -15.69
CA GLN A 382 4.82 -17.87 -15.35
C GLN A 382 5.10 -18.73 -14.09
N PRO A 383 6.20 -19.51 -14.06
CA PRO A 383 6.63 -20.27 -12.89
C PRO A 383 6.72 -19.45 -11.60
N GLU A 384 7.22 -18.22 -11.69
CA GLU A 384 7.49 -17.33 -10.56
C GLU A 384 6.22 -16.95 -9.79
N LEU A 385 5.09 -16.78 -10.49
CA LEU A 385 3.82 -16.50 -9.81
C LEU A 385 3.34 -17.73 -9.04
N LEU A 386 3.43 -18.90 -9.66
CA LEU A 386 2.99 -20.15 -9.04
C LEU A 386 3.83 -20.47 -7.80
N GLU A 387 5.14 -20.27 -7.88
CA GLU A 387 6.04 -20.44 -6.74
C GLU A 387 5.73 -19.42 -5.64
N LEU A 388 5.47 -18.15 -5.99
CA LEU A 388 5.08 -17.11 -5.02
C LEU A 388 3.78 -17.50 -4.30
N LEU A 389 2.74 -17.91 -5.04
CA LEU A 389 1.49 -18.38 -4.47
C LEU A 389 1.70 -19.57 -3.53
N GLY A 390 2.58 -20.50 -3.92
CA GLY A 390 2.95 -21.65 -3.13
C GLY A 390 3.61 -21.30 -1.80
N ARG A 391 4.59 -20.38 -1.84
CA ARG A 391 5.29 -19.88 -0.65
C ARG A 391 4.36 -19.12 0.27
N VAL A 392 3.55 -18.19 -0.25
CA VAL A 392 2.55 -17.43 0.53
C VAL A 392 1.54 -18.38 1.19
N SER A 393 1.06 -19.38 0.47
CA SER A 393 0.14 -20.40 1.01
C SER A 393 0.80 -21.20 2.15
N SER A 394 2.07 -21.57 2.00
CA SER A 394 2.81 -22.34 3.01
C SER A 394 2.97 -21.58 4.33
N LEU A 395 3.04 -20.24 4.30
CA LEU A 395 3.12 -19.42 5.51
C LEU A 395 1.86 -19.51 6.39
N LEU A 396 0.70 -19.91 5.84
CA LEU A 396 -0.54 -20.07 6.60
C LEU A 396 -0.47 -21.12 7.70
N ALA A 397 0.41 -22.11 7.53
CA ALA A 397 0.53 -23.27 8.41
C ALA A 397 1.64 -23.12 9.47
N ILE A 398 2.28 -21.95 9.57
CA ILE A 398 3.36 -21.74 10.55
C ILE A 398 2.78 -21.26 11.89
N GLN A 399 3.22 -21.89 12.98
CA GLN A 399 2.87 -21.52 14.36
C GLN A 399 4.10 -21.11 15.18
N SER A 400 3.88 -20.26 16.18
CA SER A 400 4.84 -19.88 17.20
C SER A 400 4.23 -20.17 18.57
N GLY A 401 4.71 -21.22 19.24
CA GLY A 401 4.02 -21.76 20.42
C GLY A 401 2.68 -22.36 20.02
N ASN A 402 1.60 -21.97 20.69
CA ASN A 402 0.24 -22.45 20.43
C ASN A 402 -0.55 -21.56 19.45
N GLU A 403 0.07 -20.50 18.92
CA GLU A 403 -0.61 -19.52 18.07
C GLU A 403 -0.11 -19.59 16.63
N LEU A 404 -1.05 -19.49 15.69
CA LEU A 404 -0.72 -19.30 14.27
C LEU A 404 -0.07 -17.93 14.09
N ILE A 405 1.03 -17.88 13.35
CA ILE A 405 1.69 -16.62 13.03
C ILE A 405 0.78 -15.76 12.14
N VAL A 406 0.11 -16.38 11.16
CA VAL A 406 -0.87 -15.69 10.31
C VAL A 406 -2.27 -15.86 10.88
N ALA A 407 -2.91 -14.74 11.21
CA ALA A 407 -4.25 -14.70 11.82
C ALA A 407 -5.30 -15.38 10.93
N GLU A 408 -6.31 -15.99 11.55
CA GLU A 408 -7.34 -16.76 10.85
C GLU A 408 -7.99 -15.97 9.70
N VAL A 409 -8.36 -14.74 10.00
CA VAL A 409 -8.97 -13.77 9.09
C VAL A 409 -8.13 -13.51 7.84
N ASP A 410 -6.82 -13.36 7.98
CA ASP A 410 -5.93 -13.04 6.86
C ASP A 410 -5.75 -14.23 5.93
N GLY A 411 -5.67 -15.43 6.50
CA GLY A 411 -5.65 -16.66 5.68
C GLY A 411 -6.96 -16.94 4.97
N LYS A 412 -8.11 -16.66 5.60
CA LYS A 412 -9.43 -16.73 4.93
C LYS A 412 -9.51 -15.73 3.77
N LYS A 413 -9.02 -14.50 3.97
CA LYS A 413 -8.94 -13.49 2.90
C LYS A 413 -8.11 -13.96 1.71
N LEU A 414 -6.95 -14.58 1.95
CA LEU A 414 -6.13 -15.12 0.86
C LEU A 414 -6.94 -16.11 0.02
N ILE A 415 -7.55 -17.10 0.67
CA ILE A 415 -8.32 -18.16 -0.01
C ILE A 415 -9.50 -17.56 -0.78
N ASN A 416 -10.31 -16.73 -0.10
CA ASN A 416 -11.50 -16.12 -0.71
C ASN A 416 -11.18 -15.25 -1.94
N ASN A 417 -9.97 -14.70 -2.02
CA ASN A 417 -9.54 -13.89 -3.17
C ASN A 417 -8.88 -14.73 -4.26
N VAL A 418 -8.16 -15.81 -3.93
CA VAL A 418 -7.46 -16.61 -4.95
C VAL A 418 -8.37 -17.64 -5.60
N GLU A 419 -9.30 -18.22 -4.86
CA GLU A 419 -10.19 -19.26 -5.41
C GLU A 419 -11.04 -18.77 -6.60
N PRO A 420 -11.72 -17.60 -6.56
CA PRO A 420 -12.50 -17.11 -7.68
C PRO A 420 -11.67 -16.89 -8.94
N ILE A 421 -10.44 -16.38 -8.79
CA ILE A 421 -9.48 -16.22 -9.88
C ILE A 421 -9.17 -17.58 -10.51
N MET A 422 -8.82 -18.59 -9.70
CA MET A 422 -8.51 -19.93 -10.21
C MET A 422 -9.72 -20.58 -10.89
N ASP A 423 -10.92 -20.38 -10.34
CA ASP A 423 -12.16 -20.87 -10.94
C ASP A 423 -12.43 -20.18 -12.30
N ALA A 424 -12.13 -18.88 -12.44
CA ALA A 424 -12.22 -18.16 -13.71
C ALA A 424 -11.15 -18.63 -14.72
N LEU A 425 -9.90 -18.80 -14.28
CA LEU A 425 -8.79 -19.28 -15.11
C LEU A 425 -9.02 -20.72 -15.61
N SER A 426 -9.70 -21.57 -14.85
CA SER A 426 -10.00 -22.96 -15.24
C SER A 426 -10.79 -23.09 -16.55
N ARG A 427 -11.50 -22.02 -16.93
CA ARG A 427 -12.28 -21.94 -18.18
C ARG A 427 -11.42 -21.57 -19.38
N LEU A 428 -10.17 -21.19 -19.16
CA LEU A 428 -9.23 -20.73 -20.19
C LEU A 428 -8.29 -21.85 -20.63
N THR A 429 -7.50 -21.57 -21.67
CA THR A 429 -6.45 -22.48 -22.15
C THR A 429 -5.13 -21.72 -22.15
N PHE A 430 -4.12 -22.33 -21.55
CA PHE A 430 -2.79 -21.77 -21.38
C PHE A 430 -1.78 -22.54 -22.23
N PRO A 431 -0.73 -21.87 -22.73
CA PRO A 431 0.48 -22.55 -23.19
C PRO A 431 1.05 -23.43 -22.07
N VAL A 432 1.45 -24.66 -22.41
CA VAL A 432 2.02 -25.60 -21.44
C VAL A 432 3.42 -25.14 -21.03
N VAL A 433 3.61 -24.87 -19.74
CA VAL A 433 4.91 -24.57 -19.13
C VAL A 433 5.26 -25.72 -18.18
N ALA A 434 6.17 -26.61 -18.59
CA ALA A 434 6.48 -27.84 -17.87
C ALA A 434 6.94 -27.61 -16.42
N GLU A 435 7.67 -26.52 -16.20
CA GLU A 435 8.15 -26.10 -14.88
C GLU A 435 7.02 -25.80 -13.89
N MET A 436 5.91 -25.21 -14.36
CA MET A 436 4.76 -24.92 -13.50
C MET A 436 4.13 -26.21 -12.95
N GLU A 437 3.98 -27.24 -13.79
CA GLU A 437 3.48 -28.54 -13.34
C GLU A 437 4.43 -29.19 -12.33
N GLN A 438 5.75 -29.02 -12.50
CA GLN A 438 6.75 -29.50 -11.55
C GLN A 438 6.65 -28.79 -10.19
N ILE A 439 6.55 -27.46 -10.18
CA ILE A 439 6.36 -26.64 -8.96
C ILE A 439 5.07 -27.05 -8.25
N TRP A 440 3.98 -27.18 -9.02
CA TRP A 440 2.68 -27.63 -8.49
C TRP A 440 2.80 -28.99 -7.80
N ARG A 441 3.41 -29.99 -8.45
CA ARG A 441 3.58 -31.32 -7.86
C ARG A 441 4.44 -31.30 -6.59
N GLY A 442 5.56 -30.58 -6.61
CA GLY A 442 6.47 -30.50 -5.48
C GLY A 442 5.78 -29.97 -4.22
N LEU A 443 5.02 -28.87 -4.36
CA LEU A 443 4.30 -28.30 -3.22
C LEU A 443 3.09 -29.14 -2.81
N TYR A 444 2.37 -29.76 -3.76
CA TYR A 444 1.25 -30.64 -3.44
C TYR A 444 1.71 -31.82 -2.56
N GLN A 445 2.85 -32.44 -2.93
CA GLN A 445 3.47 -33.50 -2.15
C GLN A 445 3.90 -33.02 -0.76
N PHE A 446 4.48 -31.82 -0.65
CA PHE A 446 4.83 -31.23 0.63
C PHE A 446 3.60 -31.02 1.53
N ILE A 447 2.51 -30.46 0.99
CA ILE A 447 1.25 -30.26 1.72
C ILE A 447 0.68 -31.59 2.20
N ASP A 448 0.67 -32.63 1.37
CA ASP A 448 0.17 -33.96 1.74
C ASP A 448 0.99 -34.60 2.88
N ILE A 449 2.33 -34.46 2.84
CA ILE A 449 3.22 -34.89 3.92
C ILE A 449 2.90 -34.14 5.22
N GLN A 450 2.75 -32.80 5.16
CA GLN A 450 2.42 -32.00 6.35
C GLN A 450 1.05 -32.36 6.93
N HIS A 451 0.06 -32.66 6.07
CA HIS A 451 -1.28 -33.09 6.50
C HIS A 451 -1.22 -34.43 7.25
N THR A 452 -0.36 -35.34 6.81
CA THR A 452 -0.18 -36.66 7.43
C THR A 452 0.59 -36.55 8.77
N LEU A 453 1.52 -35.61 8.86
CA LEU A 453 2.33 -35.34 10.06
C LEU A 453 1.61 -34.52 11.13
N THR A 454 0.55 -33.81 10.77
CA THR A 454 -0.18 -32.93 11.68
C THR A 454 -1.57 -33.54 11.95
N PRO A 455 -1.73 -34.35 13.01
CA PRO A 455 -2.93 -35.17 13.20
C PRO A 455 -4.17 -34.35 13.54
N ASP A 456 -4.03 -33.22 14.24
CA ASP A 456 -5.13 -32.36 14.68
C ASP A 456 -4.71 -30.88 14.89
N GLY A 457 -5.66 -30.04 15.30
CA GLY A 457 -5.42 -28.65 15.66
C GLY A 457 -5.53 -27.61 14.53
N PRO A 458 -5.30 -26.33 14.85
CA PRO A 458 -5.49 -25.20 13.93
C PRO A 458 -4.54 -25.24 12.72
N VAL A 459 -3.32 -25.74 12.90
CA VAL A 459 -2.34 -25.93 11.81
C VAL A 459 -2.85 -26.92 10.77
N ARG A 460 -3.44 -28.05 11.21
CA ARG A 460 -4.03 -29.03 10.29
C ARG A 460 -5.14 -28.42 9.44
N ASN A 461 -6.01 -27.61 10.04
CA ASN A 461 -7.06 -26.91 9.30
C ASN A 461 -6.50 -25.97 8.23
N ARG A 462 -5.37 -25.30 8.51
CA ARG A 462 -4.66 -24.47 7.53
C ARG A 462 -4.04 -25.29 6.41
N ILE A 463 -3.43 -26.43 6.72
CA ILE A 463 -2.87 -27.34 5.71
C ILE A 463 -3.98 -27.85 4.78
N LEU A 464 -5.14 -28.25 5.32
CA LEU A 464 -6.30 -28.64 4.53
C LEU A 464 -6.78 -27.52 3.60
N ALA A 465 -6.78 -26.28 4.09
CA ALA A 465 -7.15 -25.12 3.29
C ALA A 465 -6.14 -24.87 2.16
N CYS A 466 -4.83 -25.02 2.42
CA CYS A 466 -3.78 -24.95 1.41
C CYS A 466 -3.95 -26.07 0.36
N GLN A 467 -4.28 -27.29 0.79
CA GLN A 467 -4.50 -28.42 -0.10
C GLN A 467 -5.67 -28.17 -1.06
N ARG A 468 -6.79 -27.61 -0.56
CA ARG A 468 -7.94 -27.22 -1.39
C ARG A 468 -7.57 -26.14 -2.40
N LEU A 469 -6.91 -25.08 -1.94
CA LEU A 469 -6.44 -24.01 -2.81
C LEU A 469 -5.51 -24.54 -3.91
N TRP A 470 -4.53 -25.36 -3.54
CA TRP A 470 -3.57 -25.93 -4.48
C TRP A 470 -4.20 -26.93 -5.45
N SER A 471 -5.26 -27.62 -5.05
CA SER A 471 -6.07 -28.43 -5.95
C SER A 471 -6.77 -27.57 -7.00
N LYS A 472 -7.35 -26.43 -6.62
CA LYS A 472 -7.95 -25.47 -7.57
C LYS A 472 -6.93 -24.91 -8.54
N VAL A 473 -5.70 -24.62 -8.09
CA VAL A 473 -4.59 -24.23 -8.96
C VAL A 473 -4.30 -25.33 -10.00
N GLY A 474 -4.22 -26.60 -9.58
CA GLY A 474 -4.02 -27.72 -10.49
C GLY A 474 -5.13 -27.85 -11.55
N ILE A 475 -6.38 -27.63 -11.15
CA ILE A 475 -7.54 -27.60 -12.06
C ILE A 475 -7.43 -26.43 -13.04
N ALA A 476 -7.11 -25.22 -12.54
CA ALA A 476 -7.03 -24.00 -13.33
C ALA A 476 -6.05 -24.12 -14.50
N PHE A 477 -4.87 -24.67 -14.23
CA PHE A 477 -3.82 -24.88 -15.24
C PHE A 477 -3.89 -26.24 -15.94
N LYS A 478 -4.93 -27.05 -15.65
CA LYS A 478 -5.13 -28.40 -16.22
C LYS A 478 -3.92 -29.32 -15.98
N PHE A 479 -3.21 -29.13 -14.87
CA PHE A 479 -2.14 -30.02 -14.48
C PHE A 479 -2.72 -31.41 -14.24
N LYS A 480 -2.07 -32.43 -14.78
CA LYS A 480 -2.59 -33.79 -14.64
C LYS A 480 -2.26 -34.25 -13.22
N PRO A 481 -3.28 -34.50 -12.36
CA PRO A 481 -3.06 -35.19 -11.09
C PRO A 481 -2.58 -36.64 -11.37
N LYS A 482 -2.82 -37.14 -12.58
CA LYS A 482 -2.38 -38.43 -13.08
C LYS A 482 -0.96 -38.39 -13.64
N ALA A 483 -0.04 -38.14 -12.73
CA ALA A 483 1.12 -38.96 -12.52
C ALA A 483 1.70 -38.44 -11.21
N ALA A 484 1.12 -38.85 -10.08
CA ALA A 484 1.94 -39.12 -8.92
C ALA A 484 3.16 -39.86 -9.49
N LYS A 485 4.33 -39.20 -9.51
CA LYS A 485 5.58 -39.92 -9.70
C LYS A 485 5.45 -41.07 -8.73
N ARG A 486 5.49 -42.28 -9.28
CA ARG A 486 5.59 -43.52 -8.52
C ARG A 486 6.46 -43.20 -7.33
N ASN A 487 5.97 -43.38 -6.10
CA ASN A 487 6.86 -43.17 -4.98
C ASN A 487 8.09 -44.03 -5.27
N LEU A 488 9.28 -43.47 -5.19
CA LEU A 488 10.48 -44.24 -5.48
C LEU A 488 10.63 -45.29 -4.38
N CYS A 489 11.18 -46.44 -4.72
CA CYS A 489 11.54 -47.41 -3.70
C CYS A 489 12.64 -46.81 -2.84
N MET A 490 12.33 -46.51 -1.58
CA MET A 490 13.24 -45.87 -0.63
C MET A 490 14.28 -46.83 -0.03
N ASN A 491 14.33 -48.08 -0.50
CA ASN A 491 15.43 -48.98 -0.19
C ASN A 491 16.67 -48.52 -0.98
N PRO A 492 17.75 -48.04 -0.32
CA PRO A 492 18.94 -47.51 -1.00
C PRO A 492 19.69 -48.56 -1.83
N ARG A 493 19.34 -49.84 -1.66
CA ARG A 493 19.92 -50.98 -2.41
C ARG A 493 18.95 -51.57 -3.44
N CYS A 494 17.87 -50.85 -3.76
CA CYS A 494 16.95 -51.30 -4.80
C CYS A 494 17.66 -51.22 -6.18
N PRO A 495 17.73 -52.32 -6.95
CA PRO A 495 18.32 -52.27 -8.29
C PRO A 495 17.46 -51.50 -9.29
N ASP A 496 16.18 -51.28 -8.97
CA ASP A 496 15.21 -50.50 -9.76
C ASP A 496 14.37 -49.61 -8.82
N PRO A 497 14.88 -48.44 -8.42
CA PRO A 497 14.19 -47.54 -7.50
C PRO A 497 12.96 -46.85 -8.12
N ASP A 498 12.76 -46.91 -9.44
CA ASP A 498 11.59 -46.38 -10.17
C ASP A 498 10.91 -47.47 -11.02
N PRO A 499 10.33 -48.51 -10.39
CA PRO A 499 9.80 -49.65 -11.11
C PRO A 499 8.62 -49.26 -12.00
N ILE A 500 8.48 -49.89 -13.18
CA ILE A 500 7.39 -49.60 -14.14
C ILE A 500 5.96 -49.72 -13.54
N MET A 501 5.80 -50.44 -12.43
CA MET A 501 4.52 -50.60 -11.74
C MET A 501 4.37 -49.70 -10.49
N GLY A 502 5.36 -48.87 -10.18
CA GLY A 502 5.44 -48.05 -8.97
C GLY A 502 5.69 -48.82 -7.67
N THR A 503 5.87 -48.10 -6.56
CA THR A 503 5.90 -48.72 -5.23
C THR A 503 4.55 -49.30 -4.86
N ARG A 504 4.55 -50.53 -4.32
CA ARG A 504 3.34 -51.28 -3.95
C ARG A 504 3.06 -51.28 -2.46
N LEU A 505 4.03 -50.89 -1.65
CA LEU A 505 3.95 -50.93 -0.19
C LEU A 505 4.38 -49.59 0.38
N SER A 506 3.70 -49.15 1.42
CA SER A 506 4.15 -48.08 2.31
C SER A 506 4.43 -48.68 3.70
N CYS A 507 5.35 -48.07 4.44
CA CYS A 507 5.51 -48.41 5.84
C CYS A 507 4.27 -47.97 6.63
N ARG A 508 3.68 -48.89 7.38
CA ARG A 508 2.49 -48.62 8.19
C ARG A 508 2.74 -47.76 9.43
N ARG A 509 4.01 -47.53 9.81
CA ARG A 509 4.38 -46.72 10.98
C ARG A 509 4.62 -45.25 10.61
N CYS A 510 5.43 -45.00 9.58
CA CYS A 510 5.79 -43.63 9.17
C CYS A 510 5.01 -43.13 7.94
N CYS A 511 4.35 -44.00 7.18
CA CYS A 511 3.52 -43.66 6.02
C CYS A 511 4.21 -42.95 4.83
N TRP A 512 5.46 -42.48 4.95
CA TRP A 512 6.20 -41.76 3.89
C TRP A 512 7.36 -42.54 3.27
N VAL A 513 7.70 -43.73 3.78
CA VAL A 513 8.68 -44.62 3.15
C VAL A 513 7.96 -45.68 2.33
N TYR A 514 8.30 -45.76 1.05
CA TYR A 514 7.63 -46.61 0.07
C TYR A 514 8.58 -47.66 -0.53
N TYR A 515 8.03 -48.83 -0.87
CA TYR A 515 8.78 -49.97 -1.39
C TYR A 515 8.13 -50.60 -2.62
N CYS A 516 8.95 -50.98 -3.59
CA CYS A 516 8.52 -51.69 -4.80
C CYS A 516 8.03 -53.11 -4.50
N SER A 517 8.50 -53.72 -3.42
CA SER A 517 8.19 -55.10 -3.03
C SER A 517 8.40 -55.34 -1.53
N SER A 518 7.79 -56.39 -1.00
CA SER A 518 7.97 -56.80 0.41
C SER A 518 9.42 -57.14 0.72
N ARG A 519 10.17 -57.61 -0.29
CA ARG A 519 11.61 -57.86 -0.20
C ARG A 519 12.40 -56.57 0.03
N CYS A 520 12.12 -55.49 -0.70
CA CYS A 520 12.80 -54.21 -0.49
C CYS A 520 12.44 -53.59 0.87
N GLN A 521 11.20 -53.75 1.32
CA GLN A 521 10.80 -53.35 2.67
C GLN A 521 11.60 -54.13 3.73
N ALA A 522 11.64 -55.46 3.64
CA ALA A 522 12.34 -56.30 4.61
C ALA A 522 13.85 -56.02 4.64
N LEU A 523 14.49 -55.86 3.49
CA LEU A 523 15.93 -55.57 3.42
C LEU A 523 16.27 -54.20 4.03
N HIS A 524 15.48 -53.17 3.73
CA HIS A 524 15.72 -51.84 4.30
C HIS A 524 15.36 -51.78 5.78
N TRP A 525 14.34 -52.53 6.22
CA TRP A 525 13.91 -52.61 7.61
C TRP A 525 14.88 -53.40 8.49
N LEU A 526 15.34 -54.58 8.05
CA LEU A 526 16.19 -55.50 8.83
C LEU A 526 17.70 -55.22 8.68
N SER A 527 18.08 -54.25 7.84
CA SER A 527 19.46 -53.84 7.64
C SER A 527 20.12 -53.41 8.97
N THR A 528 21.37 -53.78 9.19
CA THR A 528 22.16 -53.38 10.38
C THR A 528 22.85 -52.02 10.23
N PHE A 529 22.75 -51.43 9.04
CA PHE A 529 23.39 -50.17 8.69
C PHE A 529 22.64 -48.97 9.28
N TRP A 530 23.33 -47.83 9.37
CA TRP A 530 22.79 -46.60 9.96
C TRP A 530 21.63 -45.99 9.16
N ASP A 531 21.55 -46.31 7.87
CA ASP A 531 20.49 -45.93 6.92
C ASP A 531 19.27 -46.86 6.94
N SER A 532 19.27 -47.86 7.83
CA SER A 532 18.16 -48.80 7.98
C SER A 532 16.89 -48.09 8.42
N HIS A 533 15.77 -48.46 7.77
CA HIS A 533 14.52 -47.78 8.02
C HIS A 533 14.04 -47.96 9.46
N HIS A 534 14.25 -49.11 10.11
CA HIS A 534 13.80 -49.30 11.50
C HIS A 534 14.43 -48.29 12.48
N ARG A 535 15.63 -47.76 12.19
CA ARG A 535 16.32 -46.75 13.01
C ARG A 535 15.87 -45.33 12.71
N GLN A 536 15.37 -45.08 11.51
CA GLN A 536 14.92 -43.76 11.04
C GLN A 536 13.39 -43.63 11.06
N CYS A 537 12.67 -44.74 11.29
CA CYS A 537 11.22 -44.80 11.24
C CYS A 537 10.63 -44.09 12.45
N ILE A 538 10.02 -42.93 12.20
CA ILE A 538 9.25 -42.19 13.20
C ILE A 538 7.81 -42.70 13.11
N SER A 539 7.30 -43.29 14.20
CA SER A 539 5.91 -43.74 14.26
C SER A 539 5.00 -42.52 14.35
N ILE A 540 4.03 -42.43 13.45
CA ILE A 540 2.93 -41.49 13.60
C ILE A 540 2.01 -42.12 14.67
N GLY A 541 1.95 -41.52 15.85
CA GLY A 541 1.01 -41.93 16.88
C GLY A 541 -0.40 -41.75 16.34
N VAL A 542 -1.14 -42.86 16.19
CA VAL A 542 -2.57 -42.85 15.89
C VAL A 542 -3.34 -42.71 17.19
#